data_AF-A0A7D5P489-F1
#
_entry.id   AF-A0A7D5P489-F1
#
_cell.length_a   1.000
_cell.length_b   1.000
_cell.length_c   1.000
_cell.angle_alpha   90.00
_cell.angle_beta   90.00
_cell.angle_gamma   90.00
#
_symmetry.space_group_name_H-M   'P 1'
#
loop_
_entity.id
_entity.type
_entity.pdbx_description
1 polymer ?
#
loop_
_entity_poly.entity_id
_entity_poly.type
_entity_poly.pdbx_seq_one_letter_code
_entity_poly.pdbx_strand_id
1 'polypeptide(L)'
;MTDTLDLEPGPAAVGALVGLAGLTFLLEPVVGPVPVGGLRVRPVALSAAVLAVALLLGAVVFYRRGRRLFALAHGVFGLAWTGIVLGTAIGSGTVLLGGVVVLIAGCGFLASQARDR
;
A
#
# COMPACT_ATOMS: atom_id res chain seq x y z
N MET A 1 21.24 0.85 29.63
CA MET A 1 20.39 -0.20 29.03
C MET A 1 20.15 0.20 27.59
N THR A 2 20.86 -0.41 26.64
CA THR A 2 20.54 -0.30 25.22
C THR A 2 19.52 -1.39 24.96
N ASP A 3 18.23 -1.04 24.97
CA ASP A 3 17.18 -1.96 24.51
C ASP A 3 17.44 -2.24 23.03
N THR A 4 18.01 -3.41 22.74
CA THR A 4 18.07 -3.92 21.37
C THR A 4 16.65 -4.31 21.00
N LEU A 5 15.95 -3.44 20.27
CA LEU A 5 14.66 -3.76 19.67
C LEU A 5 14.84 -5.04 18.82
N ASP A 6 14.26 -6.14 19.29
CA ASP A 6 14.19 -7.39 18.55
C ASP A 6 13.15 -7.26 17.44
N LEU A 7 13.57 -6.63 16.34
CA LEU A 7 12.72 -6.35 15.20
C LEU A 7 12.75 -7.52 14.22
N GLU A 8 11.62 -8.17 14.07
CA GLU A 8 11.44 -9.13 13.00
C GLU A 8 11.50 -8.41 11.63
N PRO A 9 12.40 -8.80 10.70
CA PRO A 9 12.69 -8.01 9.49
C PRO A 9 11.47 -7.74 8.59
N GLY A 10 10.59 -8.73 8.44
CA GLY A 10 9.40 -8.62 7.57
C GLY A 10 8.40 -7.56 8.06
N PRO A 11 7.85 -7.70 9.28
CA PRO A 11 6.99 -6.70 9.88
C PRO A 11 7.65 -5.32 10.00
N ALA A 12 8.94 -5.26 10.33
CA ALA A 12 9.67 -4.00 10.41
C ALA A 12 9.73 -3.30 9.04
N ALA A 13 10.01 -4.03 7.96
CA ALA A 13 10.03 -3.47 6.60
C ALA A 13 8.64 -2.96 6.18
N VAL A 14 7.58 -3.73 6.43
CA VAL A 14 6.19 -3.30 6.14
C VAL A 14 5.84 -2.04 6.94
N GLY A 15 6.10 -2.04 8.25
CA GLY A 15 5.82 -0.91 9.12
C GLY A 15 6.59 0.35 8.73
N ALA A 16 7.87 0.21 8.36
CA ALA A 16 8.69 1.32 7.88
C ALA A 16 8.13 1.93 6.58
N LEU A 17 7.70 1.10 5.62
CA LEU A 17 7.10 1.57 4.38
C LEU A 17 5.74 2.24 4.63
N VAL A 18 4.90 1.69 5.50
CA VAL A 18 3.63 2.33 5.91
C VAL A 18 3.90 3.68 6.58
N GLY A 19 4.87 3.74 7.49
CA GLY A 19 5.29 4.98 8.14
C GLY A 19 5.78 6.02 7.12
N LEU A 20 6.60 5.60 6.14
CA LEU A 20 7.07 6.47 5.07
C LEU A 20 5.92 6.97 4.18
N ALA A 21 4.96 6.12 3.84
CA ALA A 21 3.75 6.54 3.13
C ALA A 21 2.97 7.60 3.93
N GLY A 22 2.75 7.35 5.22
CA GLY A 22 2.10 8.31 6.12
C GLY A 22 2.86 9.64 6.20
N LEU A 23 4.18 9.60 6.35
CA LEU A 23 5.02 10.80 6.41
C LEU A 23 4.96 11.60 5.09
N THR A 24 5.08 10.93 3.94
CA THR A 24 4.98 11.59 2.64
C THR A 24 3.61 12.21 2.40
N PHE A 25 2.53 11.57 2.85
CA PHE A 25 1.19 12.16 2.84
C PHE A 25 1.11 13.43 3.70
N LEU A 26 1.62 13.37 4.93
CA LEU A 26 1.61 14.50 5.87
C LEU A 26 2.48 15.68 5.41
N LEU A 27 3.47 15.43 4.56
CA LEU A 27 4.35 16.46 4.00
C LEU A 27 3.75 17.21 2.80
N GLU A 28 2.74 16.67 2.11
CA GLU A 28 2.08 17.30 0.95
C GLU A 28 1.74 18.80 1.13
N PRO A 29 1.18 19.29 2.27
CA PRO A 29 0.84 20.71 2.42
C PRO A 29 2.06 21.64 2.56
N VAL A 30 3.24 21.12 2.91
CA VAL A 30 4.44 21.91 3.22
C VAL A 30 5.60 21.65 2.26
N VAL A 31 5.54 20.56 1.49
CA VAL A 31 6.56 20.17 0.50
C VAL A 31 5.96 20.21 -0.90
N GLY A 32 6.54 21.03 -1.77
CA GLY A 32 6.17 21.05 -3.19
C GLY A 32 6.62 19.78 -3.94
N PRO A 33 6.32 19.67 -5.25
CA PRO A 33 6.70 18.49 -6.04
C PRO A 33 8.21 18.18 -5.98
N VAL A 34 8.51 16.94 -5.58
CA VAL A 34 9.87 16.43 -5.36
C VAL A 34 10.39 15.80 -6.66
N PRO A 35 11.67 16.05 -7.04
CA PRO A 35 12.26 15.38 -8.18
C PRO A 35 12.47 13.88 -7.91
N VAL A 36 11.95 13.03 -8.78
CA VAL A 36 12.20 11.57 -8.78
C VAL A 36 12.61 11.17 -10.19
N GLY A 37 13.93 10.99 -10.39
CA GLY A 37 14.50 10.87 -11.74
C GLY A 37 14.21 12.14 -12.56
N GLY A 38 13.62 11.97 -13.75
CA GLY A 38 13.21 13.09 -14.62
C GLY A 38 11.83 13.68 -14.31
N LEU A 39 11.14 13.19 -13.28
CA LEU A 39 9.75 13.57 -12.97
C LEU A 39 9.67 14.50 -11.76
N ARG A 40 8.66 15.38 -11.73
CA ARG A 40 8.26 16.11 -10.52
C ARG A 40 7.02 15.45 -9.95
N VAL A 41 7.18 14.79 -8.80
CA VAL A 41 6.12 13.98 -8.20
C VAL A 41 5.61 14.66 -6.93
N ARG A 42 4.29 14.79 -6.81
CA ARG A 42 3.67 15.29 -5.58
C ARG A 42 3.86 14.28 -4.43
N PRO A 43 4.20 14.72 -3.21
CA PRO A 43 4.31 13.83 -2.04
C PRO A 43 3.13 12.86 -1.85
N VAL A 44 1.89 13.28 -2.10
CA VAL A 44 0.69 12.45 -2.01
C VAL A 44 0.69 11.29 -3.00
N ALA A 45 1.24 11.50 -4.21
CA ALA A 45 1.38 10.44 -5.20
C ALA A 45 2.46 9.43 -4.79
N LEU A 46 3.56 9.92 -4.19
CA LEU A 46 4.59 9.05 -3.60
C LEU A 46 4.03 8.24 -2.44
N SER A 47 3.22 8.85 -1.56
CA SER A 47 2.54 8.15 -0.47
C SER A 47 1.71 6.98 -0.99
N ALA A 48 0.86 7.21 -1.99
CA ALA A 48 0.03 6.17 -2.56
C ALA A 48 0.87 5.02 -3.18
N ALA A 49 1.94 5.34 -3.89
CA ALA A 49 2.85 4.35 -4.46
C ALA A 49 3.59 3.53 -3.38
N VAL A 50 4.14 4.19 -2.37
CA VAL A 50 4.85 3.53 -1.25
C VAL A 50 3.88 2.65 -0.45
N LEU A 51 2.65 3.13 -0.22
CA LEU A 51 1.62 2.34 0.45
C LEU A 51 1.26 1.08 -0.35
N ALA A 52 1.12 1.17 -1.67
CA ALA A 52 0.87 0.01 -2.52
C ALA A 52 1.98 -1.05 -2.37
N VAL A 53 3.26 -0.63 -2.37
CA VAL A 53 4.41 -1.52 -2.13
C VAL A 53 4.35 -2.14 -0.74
N ALA A 54 4.05 -1.35 0.29
CA ALA A 54 3.93 -1.83 1.67
C ALA A 54 2.85 -2.91 1.80
N LEU A 55 1.70 -2.71 1.14
CA LEU A 55 0.60 -3.66 1.13
C LEU A 55 0.98 -4.96 0.40
N LEU A 56 1.59 -4.88 -0.78
CA LEU A 56 2.06 -6.06 -1.50
C LEU A 56 3.11 -6.85 -0.70
N LEU A 57 4.06 -6.16 -0.06
CA LEU A 57 5.01 -6.79 0.83
C LEU A 57 4.30 -7.44 2.04
N GLY A 58 3.34 -6.74 2.64
CA GLY A 58 2.51 -7.24 3.73
C GLY A 58 1.78 -8.53 3.34
N ALA A 59 1.27 -8.63 2.10
CA ALA A 59 0.64 -9.83 1.58
C ALA A 59 1.59 -11.04 1.64
N VAL A 60 2.82 -10.86 1.17
CA VAL A 60 3.86 -11.90 1.21
C VAL A 60 4.22 -12.26 2.65
N VAL A 61 4.42 -11.26 3.52
CA VAL A 61 4.77 -11.49 4.94
C VAL A 61 3.68 -12.27 5.67
N PHE A 62 2.41 -11.87 5.53
CA PHE A 62 1.30 -12.58 6.17
C PHE A 62 1.06 -13.97 5.59
N TYR A 63 1.28 -14.15 4.28
CA TYR A 63 1.17 -15.46 3.64
C TYR A 63 2.18 -16.44 4.23
N ARG A 64 3.44 -16.02 4.34
CA ARG A 64 4.53 -16.84 4.93
C ARG A 64 4.32 -17.19 6.40
N ARG A 65 3.48 -16.44 7.12
CA ARG A 65 3.11 -16.67 8.52
C ARG A 65 1.82 -17.48 8.70
N GLY A 66 1.26 -18.03 7.61
CA GLY A 66 0.00 -18.79 7.66
C GLY A 66 -1.24 -17.94 7.89
N ARG A 67 -1.14 -16.60 7.86
CA ARG A 67 -2.25 -15.67 8.13
C ARG A 67 -3.00 -15.34 6.84
N ARG A 68 -3.67 -16.34 6.26
CA ARG A 68 -4.25 -16.27 4.90
C ARG A 68 -5.21 -15.10 4.64
N LEU A 69 -6.11 -14.77 5.57
CA LEU A 69 -7.06 -13.65 5.36
C LEU A 69 -6.36 -12.29 5.38
N PHE A 70 -5.37 -12.12 6.26
CA PHE A 70 -4.55 -10.90 6.28
C PHE A 70 -3.72 -10.77 5.00
N ALA A 71 -3.18 -11.88 4.52
CA ALA A 71 -2.46 -11.93 3.25
C ALA A 71 -3.36 -11.55 2.07
N LEU A 72 -4.58 -12.09 2.02
CA LEU A 72 -5.59 -11.73 1.01
C LEU A 72 -5.97 -10.27 1.09
N ALA A 73 -6.24 -9.74 2.28
CA ALA A 73 -6.57 -8.33 2.46
C ALA A 73 -5.45 -7.44 1.88
N HIS A 74 -4.22 -7.66 2.31
CA HIS A 74 -3.07 -6.90 1.83
C HIS A 74 -2.85 -7.04 0.33
N GLY A 75 -3.05 -8.24 -0.24
CA GLY A 75 -2.93 -8.47 -1.68
C GLY A 75 -3.99 -7.71 -2.47
N VAL A 76 -5.25 -7.77 -2.05
CA VAL A 76 -6.37 -7.05 -2.67
C VAL A 76 -6.15 -5.55 -2.61
N PHE A 77 -5.86 -4.99 -1.43
CA PHE A 77 -5.61 -3.56 -1.28
C PHE A 77 -4.35 -3.12 -2.04
N GLY A 78 -3.28 -3.91 -2.01
CA GLY A 78 -2.04 -3.62 -2.73
C GLY A 78 -2.22 -3.57 -4.25
N LEU A 79 -2.97 -4.53 -4.81
CA LEU A 79 -3.30 -4.55 -6.25
C LEU A 79 -4.23 -3.40 -6.63
N ALA A 80 -5.25 -3.12 -5.83
CA ALA A 80 -6.16 -2.01 -6.06
C ALA A 80 -5.43 -0.66 -6.09
N TRP A 81 -4.60 -0.38 -5.08
CA TRP A 81 -3.79 0.83 -5.02
C TRP A 81 -2.76 0.91 -6.16
N THR A 82 -2.16 -0.21 -6.54
CA THR A 82 -1.26 -0.26 -7.71
C THR A 82 -2.00 0.14 -8.98
N GLY A 83 -3.21 -0.37 -9.20
CA GLY A 83 -4.05 0.01 -10.33
C GLY A 83 -4.43 1.49 -10.33
N ILE A 84 -4.81 2.04 -9.18
CA ILE A 84 -5.13 3.48 -9.04
C ILE A 84 -3.91 4.35 -9.35
N VAL A 85 -2.75 4.04 -8.76
CA VAL A 85 -1.50 4.78 -8.97
C VAL A 85 -1.06 4.70 -10.43
N LEU A 86 -0.99 3.49 -10.98
CA LEU A 86 -0.53 3.28 -12.36
C LEU A 86 -1.50 3.89 -13.37
N GLY A 87 -2.81 3.68 -13.20
CA GLY A 87 -3.84 4.26 -14.04
C GLY A 87 -3.78 5.80 -14.05
N THR A 88 -3.55 6.41 -12.89
CA THR A 88 -3.33 7.86 -12.81
C THR A 88 -2.05 8.27 -13.52
N ALA A 89 -0.94 7.56 -13.30
CA ALA A 89 0.36 7.90 -13.86
C ALA A 89 0.41 7.84 -15.39
N ILE A 90 -0.31 6.88 -16.00
CA ILE A 90 -0.35 6.72 -17.47
C ILE A 90 -1.58 7.38 -18.10
N GLY A 91 -2.41 8.09 -17.32
CA GLY A 91 -3.64 8.73 -17.82
C GLY A 91 -4.71 7.74 -18.29
N SER A 92 -4.71 6.50 -17.81
CA SER A 92 -5.70 5.48 -18.19
C SER A 92 -6.85 5.42 -17.18
N GLY A 93 -7.99 5.99 -17.59
CA GLY A 93 -9.24 5.92 -16.82
C GLY A 93 -9.71 4.49 -16.56
N THR A 94 -9.52 3.59 -17.52
CA THR A 94 -9.92 2.17 -17.39
C THR A 94 -9.11 1.45 -16.31
N VAL A 95 -7.78 1.63 -16.28
CA VAL A 95 -6.91 1.00 -15.28
C VAL A 95 -7.20 1.57 -13.89
N LEU A 96 -7.37 2.90 -13.79
CA LEU A 96 -7.73 3.58 -12.55
C LEU A 96 -9.08 3.06 -12.02
N LEU A 97 -10.12 3.05 -12.87
CA LEU A 97 -11.45 2.58 -12.50
C LEU A 97 -11.42 1.09 -12.13
N GLY A 98 -10.65 0.28 -12.86
CA GLY A 98 -10.42 -1.12 -12.52
C GLY A 98 -9.85 -1.28 -11.11
N GLY A 99 -8.85 -0.47 -10.75
CA GLY A 99 -8.31 -0.44 -9.38
C GLY A 99 -9.35 -0.08 -8.33
N VAL A 100 -10.21 0.92 -8.59
CA VAL A 100 -11.32 1.29 -7.71
C VAL A 100 -12.35 0.17 -7.58
N VAL A 101 -12.71 -0.52 -8.67
CA VAL A 101 -13.63 -1.66 -8.65
C VAL A 101 -13.05 -2.80 -7.82
N VAL A 102 -11.77 -3.13 -8.00
CA VAL A 102 -11.07 -4.14 -7.20
C VAL A 102 -11.07 -3.76 -5.72
N LEU A 103 -10.88 -2.49 -5.39
CA LEU A 103 -10.96 -2.00 -4.01
C LEU A 103 -12.33 -2.28 -3.40
N ILE A 104 -13.41 -1.85 -4.07
CA ILE A 104 -14.78 -1.96 -3.56
C ILE A 104 -15.22 -3.43 -3.46
N ALA A 105 -15.06 -4.19 -4.55
CA ALA A 105 -15.42 -5.60 -4.58
C ALA A 105 -14.58 -6.42 -3.59
N GLY A 106 -13.30 -6.08 -3.48
CA GLY A 106 -12.37 -6.65 -2.52
C GLY A 106 -12.78 -6.44 -1.07
N CYS A 107 -13.19 -5.22 -0.70
CA CYS A 107 -13.75 -4.94 0.62
C CYS A 107 -14.99 -5.80 0.91
N GLY A 108 -15.92 -5.90 -0.04
CA GLY A 108 -17.12 -6.73 0.10
C GLY A 108 -16.79 -8.22 0.30
N PHE A 109 -15.88 -8.75 -0.52
CA PHE A 109 -15.40 -10.13 -0.41
C PHE A 109 -14.70 -10.40 0.92
N LEU A 110 -13.83 -9.51 1.38
CA LEU A 110 -13.14 -9.68 2.65
C LEU A 110 -14.10 -9.60 3.84
N ALA A 111 -15.10 -8.72 3.75
CA ALA A 111 -16.13 -8.60 4.77
C ALA A 111 -17.01 -9.86 4.87
N SER A 112 -17.33 -10.53 3.75
CA SER A 112 -18.05 -11.80 3.80
C SER A 112 -17.18 -12.91 4.40
N GLN A 113 -15.93 -13.04 3.95
CA GLN A 113 -14.98 -14.03 4.48
C GLN A 113 -14.70 -13.88 5.98
N ALA A 114 -14.78 -12.65 6.51
CA ALA A 114 -14.61 -12.38 7.94
C ALA A 114 -15.83 -12.77 8.78
N ARG A 115 -17.02 -12.85 8.19
CA ARG A 115 -18.27 -13.26 8.87
C ARG A 115 -18.44 -14.77 8.89
N ASP A 116 -17.87 -15.46 7.91
CA ASP A 116 -17.96 -16.92 7.78
C ASP A 116 -16.92 -17.69 8.62
N ARG A 117 -16.13 -16.99 9.45
CA ARG A 117 -15.10 -17.55 10.34
C ARG A 117 -15.42 -17.28 11.79
#